data_AF-A0AAD6HYV2-F1
#
_entry.id   AF-A0AAD6HYV2-F1
#
_cell.length_a   1.000
_cell.length_b   1.000
_cell.length_c   1.000
_cell.angle_alpha   90.00
_cell.angle_beta   90.00
_cell.angle_gamma   90.00
#
_symmetry.space_group_name_H-M   'P 1'
#
loop_
_entity.id
_entity.type
_entity.pdbx_description
1 polymer ?
#
loop_
_entity_poly.entity_id
_entity_poly.type
_entity_poly.pdbx_seq_one_letter_code
_entity_poly.pdbx_strand_id
1 'polypeptide(L)'
;MLLYKYGGKGSMRYVFIHGNHEIGPPSDQVTVEANIVIFTGLGNIIDEVDSIYGNNAHNFSTPYSFSNGVCTQVDGQPNKFIPAREFTERLLTNVSIPTIIMGEFSTFLANLVCLLSSDQIGISSRPQDDYLYLAVVVYGRSDRPPCSLDDRVYLAKTVRGFVPYFVQSMSIRSDNYLPGDAQTLCRELTNYLKLKADDKEFNDFIELYRRRYFRNSSVQKEAILESCLLHILKMPFDLSSSIIHGLIRQ
;
A
#
# COMPACT_ATOMS: atom_id res chain seq x y z
N MET A 1 12.52 -25.10 -4.77
CA MET A 1 11.71 -24.34 -3.79
C MET A 1 11.02 -23.23 -4.55
N LEU A 2 9.69 -23.23 -4.65
CA LEU A 2 8.96 -22.18 -5.36
C LEU A 2 8.95 -20.93 -4.46
N LEU A 3 9.50 -19.81 -4.95
CA LEU A 3 9.50 -18.51 -4.25
C LEU A 3 8.09 -17.92 -4.07
N TYR A 4 7.12 -18.42 -4.83
CA TYR A 4 5.72 -17.98 -4.80
C TYR A 4 4.81 -19.20 -4.83
N LYS A 5 3.87 -19.28 -3.88
CA LYS A 5 2.87 -20.35 -3.83
C LYS A 5 1.83 -20.25 -4.95
N TYR A 6 1.54 -19.02 -5.39
CA TYR A 6 0.57 -18.71 -6.44
C TYR A 6 1.15 -17.71 -7.45
N GLY A 7 0.75 -17.85 -8.71
CA GLY A 7 1.10 -16.93 -9.81
C GLY A 7 -0.14 -16.37 -10.49
N GLY A 8 0.02 -15.26 -11.23
CA GLY A 8 -1.08 -14.58 -11.95
C GLY A 8 -1.80 -13.51 -11.12
N LYS A 9 -2.72 -12.77 -11.74
CA LYS A 9 -3.57 -11.78 -11.05
C LYS A 9 -4.35 -12.40 -9.89
N GLY A 10 -4.51 -11.65 -8.81
CA GLY A 10 -5.27 -12.04 -7.62
C GLY A 10 -4.57 -13.01 -6.69
N SER A 11 -3.31 -13.34 -6.93
CA SER A 11 -2.52 -14.26 -6.08
C SER A 11 -2.03 -13.62 -4.76
N MET A 12 -2.72 -12.58 -4.26
CA MET A 12 -2.34 -11.77 -3.09
C MET A 12 -0.86 -11.37 -3.11
N ARG A 13 -0.46 -10.72 -4.21
CA ARG A 13 0.86 -10.11 -4.34
C ARG A 13 0.84 -8.73 -3.70
N TYR A 14 1.81 -8.46 -2.85
CA TYR A 14 2.03 -7.13 -2.30
C TYR A 14 3.45 -6.64 -2.56
N VAL A 15 3.59 -5.32 -2.57
CA VAL A 15 4.85 -4.60 -2.76
C VAL A 15 4.94 -3.47 -1.73
N PHE A 16 6.17 -3.15 -1.33
CA PHE A 16 6.43 -1.94 -0.57
C PHE A 16 6.59 -0.77 -1.52
N ILE A 17 5.68 0.20 -1.44
CA ILE A 17 5.87 1.52 -2.06
C ILE A 17 6.92 2.30 -1.25
N HIS A 18 6.89 2.12 0.07
CA HIS A 18 7.88 2.65 1.00
C HIS A 18 7.99 1.74 2.23
N GLY A 19 9.16 1.69 2.87
CA GLY A 19 9.41 0.85 4.04
C GLY A 19 9.78 -0.59 3.69
N ASN A 20 9.71 -1.48 4.67
CA ASN A 20 10.05 -2.90 4.55
C ASN A 20 9.37 -3.71 5.69
N HIS A 21 9.59 -5.02 5.73
CA HIS A 21 9.27 -5.84 6.90
C HIS A 21 10.06 -5.40 8.14
N GLU A 22 9.44 -5.53 9.31
CA GLU A 22 10.07 -5.27 10.60
C GLU A 22 10.95 -6.43 11.04
N ILE A 23 12.13 -6.11 11.60
CA ILE A 23 13.13 -7.11 12.01
C ILE A 23 13.16 -7.27 13.54
N GLY A 24 12.75 -6.26 14.33
CA GLY A 24 12.75 -6.32 15.79
C GLY A 24 11.66 -7.24 16.38
N PRO A 25 11.79 -7.68 17.64
CA PRO A 25 10.91 -8.67 18.26
C PRO A 25 9.44 -8.22 18.28
N PRO A 26 8.47 -9.15 18.20
CA PRO A 26 7.06 -8.80 18.31
C PRO A 26 6.75 -8.31 19.73
N SER A 27 5.81 -7.36 19.84
CA SER A 27 5.23 -6.96 21.11
C SER A 27 3.91 -7.69 21.31
N ASP A 28 3.68 -8.22 22.51
CA ASP A 28 2.42 -8.88 22.87
C ASP A 28 1.26 -7.88 22.89
N GLN A 29 1.54 -6.60 23.15
CA GLN A 29 0.56 -5.53 23.10
C GLN A 29 1.12 -4.36 22.30
N VAL A 30 0.43 -3.96 21.24
CA VAL A 30 0.86 -2.85 20.40
C VAL A 30 -0.35 -2.13 19.82
N THR A 31 -0.26 -0.81 19.77
CA THR A 31 -1.18 0.02 18.98
C THR A 31 -0.46 0.51 17.74
N VAL A 32 -1.07 0.28 16.59
CA VAL A 32 -0.55 0.68 15.28
C VAL A 32 -1.41 1.81 14.74
N GLU A 33 -0.80 2.92 14.37
CA GLU A 33 -1.47 4.04 13.69
C GLU A 33 -1.37 3.85 12.18
N ALA A 34 -2.50 3.59 11.52
CA ALA A 34 -2.53 3.31 10.09
C ALA A 34 -3.80 3.78 9.39
N ASN A 35 -3.70 3.95 8.07
CA ASN A 35 -4.84 4.14 7.18
C ASN A 35 -4.88 3.05 6.13
N ILE A 36 -6.10 2.64 5.77
CA ILE A 36 -6.36 1.64 4.76
C ILE A 36 -7.15 2.32 3.64
N VAL A 37 -6.66 2.20 2.40
CA VAL A 37 -7.28 2.83 1.22
C VAL A 37 -7.50 1.76 0.17
N ILE A 38 -8.68 1.76 -0.45
CA ILE A 38 -9.00 0.81 -1.52
C ILE A 38 -9.08 1.56 -2.85
N PHE A 39 -8.37 1.08 -3.85
CA PHE A 39 -8.34 1.60 -5.21
C PHE A 39 -8.98 0.60 -6.20
N THR A 40 -9.69 1.14 -7.19
CA THR A 40 -10.06 0.42 -8.43
C THR A 40 -8.83 0.16 -9.29
N GLY A 41 -8.95 -0.68 -10.32
CA GLY A 41 -7.90 -0.86 -11.33
C GLY A 41 -7.61 0.40 -12.14
N LEU A 42 -8.50 1.41 -12.11
CA LEU A 42 -8.27 2.71 -12.73
C LEU A 42 -7.53 3.70 -11.82
N GLY A 43 -7.25 3.32 -10.57
CA GLY A 43 -6.62 4.18 -9.58
C GLY A 43 -7.59 5.11 -8.84
N ASN A 44 -8.90 4.91 -8.96
CA ASN A 44 -9.89 5.69 -8.22
C ASN A 44 -10.06 5.10 -6.81
N ILE A 45 -10.24 5.95 -5.81
CA ILE A 45 -10.51 5.48 -4.44
C ILE A 45 -11.99 5.07 -4.30
N ILE A 46 -12.24 3.88 -3.77
CA ILE A 46 -13.60 3.32 -3.57
C ILE A 46 -14.09 3.60 -2.16
N ASP A 47 -13.21 3.43 -1.19
CA ASP A 47 -13.50 3.62 0.22
C ASP A 47 -12.27 4.23 0.87
N GLU A 48 -12.47 5.42 1.43
CA GLU A 48 -11.58 5.95 2.44
C GLU A 48 -12.22 5.60 3.77
N VAL A 49 -11.59 4.71 4.53
CA VAL A 49 -11.91 4.61 5.95
C VAL A 49 -11.38 5.90 6.58
N ASP A 50 -12.19 6.97 6.47
CA ASP A 50 -12.01 8.37 6.87
C ASP A 50 -10.55 8.88 6.86
N SER A 51 -10.19 9.78 5.92
CA SER A 51 -9.50 11.08 6.20
C SER A 51 -8.31 11.55 5.33
N ILE A 52 -7.98 10.95 4.19
CA ILE A 52 -6.71 11.33 3.52
C ILE A 52 -6.79 12.71 2.82
N TYR A 53 -7.98 13.29 2.69
CA TYR A 53 -8.24 14.48 1.86
C TYR A 53 -8.40 15.80 2.63
N GLY A 54 -8.02 15.86 3.90
CA GLY A 54 -7.94 17.14 4.62
C GLY A 54 -6.66 17.92 4.28
N ASN A 55 -6.76 19.24 4.06
CA ASN A 55 -5.59 20.15 4.00
C ASN A 55 -4.78 20.20 5.31
N ASN A 56 -5.22 19.47 6.34
CA ASN A 56 -4.54 19.28 7.60
C ASN A 56 -3.97 17.87 7.64
N ALA A 57 -2.74 17.67 7.16
CA ALA A 57 -1.97 16.43 7.24
C ALA A 57 -1.66 15.95 8.67
N HIS A 58 -2.41 16.44 9.68
CA HIS A 58 -2.04 16.35 11.08
C HIS A 58 -2.68 15.20 11.86
N ASN A 59 -3.90 14.73 11.60
CA ASN A 59 -4.64 14.10 12.72
C ASN A 59 -5.53 12.89 12.48
N PHE A 60 -5.52 12.25 11.31
CA PHE A 60 -6.43 11.13 11.11
C PHE A 60 -5.68 9.90 10.61
N SER A 61 -5.10 9.20 11.56
CA SER A 61 -4.72 7.79 11.40
C SER A 61 -5.68 6.98 12.26
N THR A 62 -6.16 5.85 11.74
CA THR A 62 -6.97 4.93 12.54
C THR A 62 -6.04 4.13 13.47
N PRO A 63 -6.28 4.11 14.80
CA PRO A 63 -5.49 3.29 15.71
C PRO A 63 -6.03 1.84 15.73
N TYR A 64 -5.16 0.88 15.50
CA TYR A 64 -5.42 -0.56 15.57
C TYR A 64 -4.72 -1.13 16.79
N SER A 65 -5.49 -1.66 17.74
CA SER A 65 -4.93 -2.27 18.96
C SER A 65 -4.80 -3.78 18.77
N PHE A 66 -3.65 -4.32 19.13
CA PHE A 66 -3.32 -5.74 19.02
C PHE A 66 -2.98 -6.33 20.37
N SER A 67 -3.42 -7.58 20.59
CA SER A 67 -3.05 -8.42 21.72
C SER A 67 -2.65 -9.80 21.18
N ASN A 68 -1.43 -10.23 21.49
CA ASN A 68 -0.82 -11.48 21.00
C ASN A 68 -0.94 -11.65 19.48
N GLY A 69 -0.66 -10.58 18.72
CA GLY A 69 -0.71 -10.57 17.26
C GLY A 69 -2.12 -10.49 16.65
N VAL A 70 -3.18 -10.48 17.46
CA VAL A 70 -4.59 -10.40 16.99
C VAL A 70 -5.12 -8.99 17.20
N CYS A 71 -5.79 -8.42 16.18
CA CYS A 71 -6.43 -7.12 16.34
C CYS A 71 -7.68 -7.24 17.22
N THR A 72 -7.70 -6.51 18.33
CA THR A 72 -8.80 -6.54 19.29
C THR A 72 -9.75 -5.36 19.12
N GLN A 73 -9.24 -4.20 18.70
CA GLN A 73 -9.99 -2.97 18.56
C GLN A 73 -9.45 -2.13 17.40
N VAL A 74 -10.35 -1.43 16.73
CA VAL A 74 -10.02 -0.41 15.73
C VAL A 74 -10.75 0.86 16.11
N ASP A 75 -10.01 1.95 16.31
CA ASP A 75 -10.55 3.22 16.78
C ASP A 75 -11.36 3.08 18.09
N GLY A 76 -10.83 2.28 19.03
CA GLY A 76 -11.47 1.97 20.31
C GLY A 76 -12.71 1.08 20.21
N GLN A 77 -13.14 0.69 19.02
CA GLN A 77 -14.32 -0.15 18.82
C GLN A 77 -13.93 -1.62 18.58
N PRO A 78 -14.47 -2.58 19.35
CA PRO A 78 -14.30 -4.00 19.06
C PRO A 78 -15.13 -4.39 17.82
N ASN A 79 -14.69 -5.41 17.08
CA ASN A 79 -15.38 -5.97 15.92
C ASN A 79 -15.63 -4.99 14.75
N LYS A 80 -14.99 -3.82 14.72
CA LYS A 80 -15.02 -2.95 13.54
C LYS A 80 -14.47 -3.71 12.32
N PHE A 81 -15.07 -3.44 11.17
CA PHE A 81 -14.68 -4.07 9.92
C PHE A 81 -13.25 -3.68 9.54
N ILE A 82 -12.48 -4.65 9.01
CA ILE A 82 -11.12 -4.44 8.50
C ILE A 82 -11.07 -5.03 7.08
N PRO A 83 -10.83 -4.21 6.05
CA PRO A 83 -10.65 -4.70 4.69
C PRO A 83 -9.50 -5.70 4.60
N ALA A 84 -9.74 -6.83 3.92
CA ALA A 84 -8.79 -7.93 3.79
C ALA A 84 -8.13 -8.29 5.14
N ARG A 85 -8.94 -8.47 6.20
CA ARG A 85 -8.52 -8.60 7.60
C ARG A 85 -7.22 -9.38 7.81
N GLU A 86 -7.15 -10.62 7.31
CA GLU A 86 -5.96 -11.46 7.49
C GLU A 86 -4.70 -10.79 6.93
N PHE A 87 -4.76 -10.24 5.72
CA PHE A 87 -3.65 -9.52 5.12
C PHE A 87 -3.28 -8.26 5.92
N THR A 88 -4.28 -7.46 6.27
CA THR A 88 -4.06 -6.17 6.93
C THR A 88 -3.51 -6.34 8.34
N GLU A 89 -4.12 -7.19 9.17
CA GLU A 89 -3.66 -7.45 10.54
C GLU A 89 -2.22 -7.99 10.57
N ARG A 90 -1.91 -8.91 9.65
CA ARG A 90 -0.57 -9.49 9.51
C ARG A 90 0.47 -8.44 9.18
N LEU A 91 0.17 -7.53 8.26
CA LEU A 91 1.15 -6.51 7.85
C LEU A 91 1.31 -5.41 8.89
N LEU A 92 0.24 -4.93 9.52
CA LEU A 92 0.30 -3.83 10.50
C LEU A 92 1.30 -4.09 11.63
N THR A 93 1.45 -5.35 12.05
CA THR A 93 2.37 -5.76 13.12
C THR A 93 3.77 -6.18 12.65
N ASN A 94 3.97 -6.38 11.35
CA ASN A 94 5.18 -6.96 10.78
C ASN A 94 5.96 -6.03 9.84
N VAL A 95 5.70 -4.71 9.91
CA VAL A 95 6.31 -3.74 8.99
C VAL A 95 7.03 -2.63 9.74
N SER A 96 8.06 -2.07 9.10
CA SER A 96 8.80 -0.92 9.60
C SER A 96 7.91 0.31 9.71
N ILE A 97 8.38 1.35 10.38
CA ILE A 97 7.68 2.63 10.48
C ILE A 97 8.61 3.72 9.97
N PRO A 98 8.17 4.61 9.05
CA PRO A 98 6.93 4.58 8.27
C PRO A 98 6.91 3.53 7.15
N THR A 99 5.71 3.13 6.68
CA THR A 99 5.57 2.19 5.55
C THR A 99 4.32 2.48 4.70
N ILE A 100 4.42 2.24 3.39
CA ILE A 100 3.27 2.09 2.48
C ILE A 100 3.39 0.76 1.76
N ILE A 101 2.35 -0.05 1.88
CA ILE A 101 2.24 -1.36 1.23
C ILE A 101 1.07 -1.30 0.27
N MET A 102 1.25 -1.84 -0.92
CA MET A 102 0.18 -2.04 -1.88
C MET A 102 -0.01 -3.54 -2.09
N GLY A 103 -1.24 -4.04 -2.00
CA GLY A 103 -1.61 -5.42 -2.33
C GLY A 103 -2.76 -5.51 -3.32
N GLU A 104 -2.76 -6.54 -4.17
CA GLU A 104 -3.85 -6.85 -5.12
C GLU A 104 -4.75 -7.98 -4.58
N PHE A 105 -6.07 -7.80 -4.68
CA PHE A 105 -7.07 -8.72 -4.14
C PHE A 105 -8.18 -8.97 -5.16
N SER A 106 -8.66 -10.21 -5.27
CA SER A 106 -9.81 -10.54 -6.13
C SER A 106 -11.10 -9.95 -5.59
N THR A 107 -11.97 -9.42 -6.47
CA THR A 107 -13.31 -8.96 -6.08
C THR A 107 -14.22 -10.07 -5.59
N PHE A 108 -13.92 -11.35 -5.81
CA PHE A 108 -14.65 -12.42 -5.14
C PHE A 108 -14.41 -12.43 -3.63
N LEU A 109 -13.16 -12.21 -3.19
CA LEU A 109 -12.82 -12.00 -1.79
C LEU A 109 -13.28 -10.62 -1.29
N ALA A 110 -13.28 -9.62 -2.19
CA ALA A 110 -13.77 -8.27 -1.87
C ALA A 110 -15.31 -8.12 -1.94
N ASN A 111 -16.06 -9.04 -2.52
CA ASN A 111 -17.53 -8.99 -2.50
C ASN A 111 -18.05 -9.32 -1.10
N LEU A 112 -17.28 -10.05 -0.29
CA LEU A 112 -17.49 -10.13 1.15
C LEU A 112 -17.15 -8.81 1.86
N VAL A 113 -16.24 -8.00 1.29
CA VAL A 113 -15.82 -6.67 1.78
C VAL A 113 -16.88 -5.60 1.46
N CYS A 114 -17.48 -5.60 0.26
CA CYS A 114 -18.48 -4.59 -0.13
C CYS A 114 -19.90 -4.89 0.38
N LEU A 115 -20.28 -6.17 0.58
CA LEU A 115 -21.59 -6.53 1.14
C LEU A 115 -21.79 -6.11 2.60
N LEU A 116 -20.72 -5.74 3.31
CA LEU A 116 -20.78 -5.25 4.70
C LEU A 116 -20.80 -3.72 4.81
N SER A 117 -20.48 -2.99 3.73
CA SER A 117 -20.52 -1.52 3.69
C SER A 117 -21.80 -0.98 3.04
N SER A 118 -22.58 -1.84 2.38
CA SER A 118 -23.75 -1.43 1.60
C SER A 118 -25.03 -1.23 2.41
N ASP A 119 -25.03 -1.48 3.72
CA ASP A 119 -26.19 -1.15 4.57
C ASP A 119 -26.34 0.37 4.84
N GLN A 120 -25.39 1.22 4.41
CA GLN A 120 -25.54 2.68 4.54
C GLN A 120 -25.15 3.55 3.33
N ILE A 121 -24.55 3.01 2.27
CA ILE A 121 -24.18 3.84 1.11
C ILE A 121 -24.55 3.11 -0.16
N GLY A 122 -25.43 3.75 -0.95
CA GLY A 122 -25.89 3.28 -2.26
C GLY A 122 -24.76 3.25 -3.29
N ILE A 123 -23.86 2.27 -3.17
CA ILE A 123 -22.91 1.91 -4.22
C ILE A 123 -23.71 1.15 -5.29
N SER A 124 -24.40 1.92 -6.12
CA SER A 124 -25.14 1.47 -7.30
C SER A 124 -24.18 1.20 -8.47
N SER A 125 -23.21 0.32 -8.28
CA SER A 125 -22.52 -0.37 -9.38
C SER A 125 -21.61 -1.42 -8.77
N ARG A 126 -21.78 -2.68 -9.20
CA ARG A 126 -20.75 -3.70 -9.01
C ARG A 126 -19.43 -3.11 -9.52
N PRO A 127 -18.30 -3.28 -8.81
CA PRO A 127 -17.02 -3.02 -9.43
C PRO A 127 -16.94 -3.87 -10.70
N GLN A 128 -16.75 -3.22 -11.86
CA GLN A 128 -16.52 -3.91 -13.14
C GLN A 128 -15.17 -4.63 -13.13
N ASP A 129 -14.28 -4.29 -12.19
CA ASP A 129 -12.96 -4.87 -12.07
C ASP A 129 -13.02 -6.22 -11.34
N ASP A 130 -12.32 -7.22 -11.89
CA ASP A 130 -12.14 -8.54 -11.25
C ASP A 130 -11.21 -8.47 -10.02
N TYR A 131 -10.50 -7.35 -9.83
CA TYR A 131 -9.50 -7.14 -8.78
C TYR A 131 -9.52 -5.71 -8.23
N LEU A 132 -9.22 -5.56 -6.93
CA LEU A 132 -9.04 -4.30 -6.21
C LEU A 132 -7.63 -4.20 -5.63
N TYR A 133 -7.21 -2.98 -5.30
CA TYR A 133 -5.89 -2.71 -4.75
C TYR A 133 -6.02 -2.06 -3.37
N LEU A 134 -5.39 -2.65 -2.37
CA LEU A 134 -5.37 -2.14 -1.00
C LEU A 134 -4.04 -1.43 -0.77
N ALA A 135 -4.07 -0.18 -0.33
CA ALA A 135 -2.91 0.47 0.26
C ALA A 135 -3.03 0.48 1.79
N VAL A 136 -2.03 -0.09 2.46
CA VAL A 136 -1.87 -0.04 3.91
C VAL A 136 -0.77 0.98 4.22
N VAL A 137 -1.14 2.08 4.85
CA VAL A 137 -0.25 3.20 5.18
C VAL A 137 -0.04 3.19 6.68
N VAL A 138 1.18 2.90 7.13
CA VAL A 138 1.51 2.78 8.55
C VAL A 138 2.36 3.97 8.99
N TYR A 139 1.82 4.75 9.91
CA TYR A 139 2.44 5.95 10.44
C TYR A 139 3.19 5.68 11.74
N GLY A 140 2.67 4.83 12.60
CA GLY A 140 3.18 4.73 13.97
C GLY A 140 2.92 3.38 14.62
N ARG A 141 3.72 3.09 15.64
CA ARG A 141 3.57 1.94 16.53
C ARG A 141 3.93 2.34 17.95
N SER A 142 3.14 1.90 18.93
CA SER A 142 3.34 2.25 20.35
C SER A 142 4.66 1.75 20.94
N ASP A 143 5.23 0.69 20.36
CA ASP A 143 6.51 0.09 20.76
C ASP A 143 7.71 0.65 19.99
N ARG A 144 7.53 1.70 19.17
CA ARG A 144 8.56 2.29 18.31
C ARG A 144 8.61 3.81 18.40
N PRO A 145 9.71 4.43 17.95
CA PRO A 145 9.77 5.87 17.80
C PRO A 145 8.64 6.37 16.87
N PRO A 146 8.04 7.53 17.18
CA PRO A 146 6.96 8.08 16.37
C PRO A 146 7.44 8.49 14.98
N CYS A 147 6.54 8.42 14.00
CA CYS A 147 6.72 9.02 12.66
C CYS A 147 7.11 10.49 12.78
N SER A 148 8.11 10.93 12.03
CA SER A 148 8.34 12.37 11.86
C SER A 148 7.21 13.02 11.05
N LEU A 149 7.00 14.33 11.22
CA LEU A 149 6.02 15.07 10.43
C LEU A 149 6.35 15.03 8.93
N ASP A 150 7.63 15.14 8.58
CA ASP A 150 8.11 15.07 7.20
C ASP A 150 7.79 13.71 6.56
N ASP A 151 7.89 12.62 7.33
CA ASP A 151 7.51 11.29 6.88
C ASP A 151 6.00 11.17 6.66
N ARG A 152 5.18 11.68 7.58
CA ARG A 152 3.72 11.69 7.42
C ARG A 152 3.29 12.45 6.15
N VAL A 153 3.89 13.63 5.93
CA VAL A 153 3.66 14.43 4.71
C VAL A 153 4.12 13.68 3.46
N TYR A 154 5.27 13.00 3.52
CA TYR A 154 5.76 12.17 2.42
C TYR A 154 4.81 11.02 2.11
N LEU A 155 4.34 10.28 3.11
CA LEU A 155 3.40 9.17 2.89
C LEU A 155 2.10 9.68 2.27
N ALA A 156 1.52 10.76 2.81
CA ALA A 156 0.27 11.33 2.31
C ALA A 156 0.40 11.79 0.84
N LYS A 157 1.47 12.52 0.51
CA LYS A 157 1.75 12.94 -0.88
C LYS A 157 2.02 11.76 -1.81
N THR A 158 2.64 10.69 -1.32
CA THR A 158 2.85 9.47 -2.10
C THR A 158 1.54 8.76 -2.42
N VAL A 159 0.68 8.58 -1.41
CA VAL A 159 -0.64 7.94 -1.58
C VAL A 159 -1.55 8.74 -2.50
N ARG A 160 -1.47 10.07 -2.45
CA ARG A 160 -2.31 10.94 -3.29
C ARG A 160 -1.74 11.12 -4.70
N GLY A 161 -0.47 11.45 -4.81
CA GLY A 161 0.15 11.84 -6.08
C GLY A 161 0.76 10.69 -6.89
N PHE A 162 1.09 9.55 -6.28
CA PHE A 162 1.78 8.46 -6.98
C PHE A 162 0.99 7.15 -7.03
N VAL A 163 0.42 6.72 -5.90
CA VAL A 163 -0.25 5.41 -5.79
C VAL A 163 -1.38 5.21 -6.83
N PRO A 164 -2.26 6.19 -7.12
CA PRO A 164 -3.30 6.04 -8.14
C PRO A 164 -2.74 5.65 -9.51
N TYR A 165 -1.69 6.34 -9.95
CA TYR A 165 -1.08 6.09 -11.25
C TYR A 165 -0.29 4.78 -11.26
N PHE A 166 0.36 4.45 -10.14
CA PHE A 166 1.03 3.17 -9.98
C PHE A 166 0.02 2.01 -10.08
N VAL A 167 -1.11 2.09 -9.37
CA VAL A 167 -2.20 1.12 -9.43
C VAL A 167 -2.75 0.99 -10.85
N GLN A 168 -3.05 2.12 -11.51
CA GLN A 168 -3.52 2.12 -12.89
C GLN A 168 -2.55 1.44 -13.85
N SER A 169 -1.25 1.67 -13.68
CA SER A 169 -0.22 1.08 -14.53
C SER A 169 -0.06 -0.43 -14.26
N MET A 170 -0.11 -0.81 -12.98
CA MET A 170 -0.01 -2.20 -12.54
C MET A 170 -1.24 -3.02 -12.94
N SER A 171 -2.45 -2.46 -12.92
CA SER A 171 -3.66 -3.21 -13.28
C SER A 171 -3.68 -3.70 -14.73
N ILE A 172 -3.07 -2.92 -15.63
CA ILE A 172 -2.87 -3.28 -17.03
C ILE A 172 -1.83 -4.40 -17.18
N ARG A 173 -0.84 -4.46 -16.28
CA ARG A 173 0.38 -5.27 -16.45
C ARG A 173 0.54 -6.41 -15.44
N SER A 174 -0.28 -6.52 -14.40
CA SER A 174 -0.04 -7.43 -13.28
C SER A 174 -0.04 -8.91 -13.67
N ASP A 175 -0.74 -9.27 -14.76
CA ASP A 175 -0.70 -10.62 -15.35
C ASP A 175 0.69 -11.02 -15.86
N ASN A 176 1.39 -10.07 -16.45
CA ASN A 176 2.67 -10.29 -17.12
C ASN A 176 3.86 -10.09 -16.18
N TYR A 177 3.61 -9.66 -14.95
CA TYR A 177 4.67 -9.39 -14.01
C TYR A 177 5.23 -10.70 -13.45
N LEU A 178 6.45 -11.02 -13.87
CA LEU A 178 7.24 -12.13 -13.37
C LEU A 178 8.41 -11.63 -12.51
N PRO A 179 8.67 -12.25 -11.35
CA PRO A 179 9.87 -12.00 -10.56
C PRO A 179 11.12 -12.21 -11.41
N GLY A 180 12.01 -11.21 -11.48
CA GLY A 180 13.26 -11.27 -12.25
C GLY A 180 13.30 -10.35 -13.48
N ASP A 181 12.16 -9.82 -13.95
CA ASP A 181 12.10 -8.86 -15.08
C ASP A 181 11.77 -7.42 -14.64
N ALA A 182 12.16 -7.07 -13.42
CA ALA A 182 11.81 -5.79 -12.81
C ALA A 182 12.30 -4.59 -13.65
N GLN A 183 13.48 -4.68 -14.28
CA GLN A 183 14.03 -3.56 -15.07
C GLN A 183 13.19 -3.25 -16.32
N THR A 184 12.79 -4.28 -17.08
CA THR A 184 11.95 -4.09 -18.27
C THR A 184 10.60 -3.52 -17.87
N LEU A 185 9.97 -4.11 -16.84
CA LEU A 185 8.70 -3.61 -16.32
C LEU A 185 8.80 -2.15 -15.85
N CYS A 186 9.87 -1.77 -15.14
CA CYS A 186 10.07 -0.38 -14.70
C CYS A 186 10.13 0.58 -15.88
N ARG A 187 10.83 0.24 -16.97
CA ARG A 187 10.89 1.09 -18.18
C ARG A 187 9.53 1.23 -18.84
N GLU A 188 8.78 0.13 -18.95
CA GLU A 188 7.43 0.15 -19.51
C GLU A 188 6.48 1.02 -18.70
N LEU A 189 6.48 0.84 -17.37
CA LEU A 189 5.64 1.62 -16.46
C LEU A 189 6.05 3.09 -16.44
N THR A 190 7.35 3.41 -16.46
CA THR A 190 7.82 4.80 -16.60
C THR A 190 7.26 5.44 -17.85
N ASN A 191 7.26 4.73 -18.99
CA ASN A 191 6.71 5.27 -20.23
C ASN A 191 5.19 5.51 -20.15
N TYR A 192 4.46 4.66 -19.43
CA TYR A 192 3.04 4.88 -19.17
C TYR A 192 2.80 6.09 -18.24
N LEU A 193 3.56 6.19 -17.15
CA LEU A 193 3.46 7.28 -16.19
C LEU A 193 3.90 8.63 -16.79
N LYS A 194 4.81 8.65 -17.76
CA LYS A 194 5.15 9.84 -18.54
C LYS A 194 3.94 10.45 -19.25
N LEU A 195 2.96 9.64 -19.66
CA LEU A 195 1.73 10.15 -20.28
C LEU A 195 0.89 10.99 -19.30
N LYS A 196 1.22 10.96 -18.00
CA LYS A 196 0.62 11.75 -16.93
C LYS A 196 1.52 12.90 -16.48
N ALA A 197 2.47 13.32 -17.33
CA ALA A 197 3.50 14.29 -16.96
C ALA A 197 2.97 15.66 -16.51
N ASP A 198 1.75 16.04 -16.91
CA ASP A 198 1.17 17.35 -16.62
C ASP A 198 0.36 17.39 -15.31
N ASP A 199 0.18 16.25 -14.63
CA ASP A 199 -0.54 16.24 -13.35
C ASP A 199 0.27 16.90 -12.24
N LYS A 200 -0.34 17.87 -11.55
CA LYS A 200 0.31 18.64 -10.50
C LYS A 200 0.71 17.78 -9.29
N GLU A 201 -0.17 16.89 -8.84
CA GLU A 201 0.06 16.09 -7.63
C GLU A 201 1.14 15.04 -7.86
N PHE A 202 1.15 14.45 -9.05
CA PHE A 202 2.23 13.57 -9.49
C PHE A 202 3.58 14.30 -9.55
N ASN A 203 3.62 15.50 -10.15
CA ASN A 203 4.82 16.31 -10.21
C ASN A 203 5.34 16.71 -8.82
N ASP A 204 4.44 17.10 -7.92
CA ASP A 204 4.77 17.42 -6.53
C ASP A 204 5.37 16.20 -5.81
N PHE A 205 4.87 15.00 -6.07
CA PHE A 205 5.47 13.75 -5.58
C PHE A 205 6.88 13.53 -6.14
N ILE A 206 7.10 13.68 -7.44
CA ILE A 206 8.43 13.47 -8.05
C ILE A 206 9.47 14.38 -7.42
N GLU A 207 9.12 15.67 -7.26
CA GLU A 207 10.01 16.64 -6.65
C GLU A 207 10.31 16.31 -5.18
N LEU A 208 9.30 15.83 -4.44
CA LEU A 208 9.47 15.36 -3.07
C LEU A 208 10.37 14.12 -2.98
N TYR A 209 10.16 13.13 -3.84
CA TYR A 209 10.98 11.92 -3.92
C TYR A 209 12.43 12.26 -4.30
N ARG A 210 12.62 13.20 -5.24
CA ARG A 210 13.92 13.71 -5.64
C ARG A 210 14.68 14.28 -4.45
N ARG A 211 14.07 15.22 -3.70
CA ARG A 211 14.70 15.84 -2.53
C ARG A 211 15.09 14.82 -1.46
N ARG A 212 14.32 13.75 -1.33
CA ARG A 212 14.53 12.72 -0.30
C ARG A 212 15.64 11.73 -0.65
N TYR A 213 15.73 11.28 -1.90
CA TYR A 213 16.63 10.18 -2.28
C TYR A 213 17.75 10.58 -3.25
N PHE A 214 17.65 11.73 -3.91
CA PHE A 214 18.65 12.20 -4.87
C PHE A 214 19.37 13.43 -4.35
N ARG A 215 20.70 13.32 -4.27
CA ARG A 215 21.56 14.46 -3.89
C ARG A 215 21.73 15.48 -5.02
N ASN A 216 21.60 15.04 -6.27
CA ASN A 216 21.75 15.88 -7.45
C ASN A 216 20.39 16.39 -7.95
N SER A 217 20.26 17.71 -8.12
CA SER A 217 19.04 18.33 -8.61
C SER A 217 18.87 18.28 -10.13
N SER A 218 19.91 17.92 -10.88
CA SER A 218 19.85 17.81 -12.35
C SER A 218 19.31 16.47 -12.85
N VAL A 219 18.91 15.56 -11.96
CA VAL A 219 18.41 14.23 -12.36
C VAL A 219 17.05 14.42 -13.04
N GLN A 220 16.93 13.87 -14.24
CA GLN A 220 15.70 13.94 -15.02
C GLN A 220 14.57 13.13 -14.35
N LYS A 221 13.33 13.59 -14.54
CA LYS A 221 12.12 12.98 -13.97
C LYS A 221 12.01 11.49 -14.28
N GLU A 222 12.45 11.11 -15.47
CA GLU A 222 12.48 9.75 -15.98
C GLU A 222 13.36 8.83 -15.15
N ALA A 223 14.59 9.27 -14.88
CA ALA A 223 15.54 8.51 -14.07
C ALA A 223 15.06 8.40 -12.61
N ILE A 224 14.40 9.45 -12.09
CA ILE A 224 13.77 9.43 -10.76
C ILE A 224 12.67 8.37 -10.71
N LEU A 225 11.79 8.34 -11.72
CA LEU A 225 10.70 7.38 -11.83
C LEU A 225 11.19 5.94 -11.97
N GLU A 226 12.15 5.69 -12.87
CA GLU A 226 12.71 4.35 -13.04
C GLU A 226 13.36 3.84 -11.76
N SER A 227 14.12 4.70 -11.07
CA SER A 227 14.73 4.33 -9.78
C SER A 227 13.66 4.05 -8.73
N CYS A 228 12.62 4.89 -8.63
CA CYS A 228 11.51 4.69 -7.69
C CYS A 228 10.81 3.35 -7.94
N LEU A 229 10.41 3.09 -9.19
CA LEU A 229 9.76 1.84 -9.58
C LEU A 229 10.66 0.64 -9.35
N LEU A 230 11.97 0.74 -9.59
CA LEU A 230 12.90 -0.35 -9.34
C LEU A 230 13.00 -0.67 -7.85
N HIS A 231 12.95 0.33 -6.97
CA HIS A 231 12.91 0.10 -5.53
C HIS A 231 11.65 -0.65 -5.09
N ILE A 232 10.52 -0.39 -5.74
CA ILE A 232 9.20 -0.99 -5.43
C ILE A 232 9.09 -2.40 -6.03
N LEU A 233 9.45 -2.55 -7.31
CA LEU A 233 9.19 -3.74 -8.12
C LEU A 233 10.35 -4.73 -8.12
N LYS A 234 11.48 -4.45 -7.45
CA LYS A 234 12.55 -5.46 -7.35
C LYS A 234 12.14 -6.71 -6.56
N MET A 235 11.16 -6.61 -5.67
CA MET A 235 10.74 -7.71 -4.80
C MET A 235 9.23 -7.67 -4.54
N PRO A 236 8.40 -8.37 -5.34
CA PRO A 236 7.03 -8.64 -4.95
C PRO A 236 7.00 -9.78 -3.94
N PHE A 237 6.01 -9.75 -3.07
CA PHE A 237 5.83 -10.73 -2.02
C PHE A 237 4.46 -11.40 -2.15
N ASP A 238 4.40 -12.68 -1.80
CA ASP A 238 3.15 -13.39 -1.54
C ASP A 238 3.01 -13.56 -0.02
N LEU A 239 1.81 -13.35 0.52
CA LEU A 239 1.56 -13.42 1.97
C LEU A 239 1.93 -14.80 2.53
N SER A 240 1.50 -15.87 1.85
CA SER A 240 1.78 -17.24 2.30
C SER A 240 3.28 -17.53 2.32
N SER A 241 3.98 -17.18 1.25
CA SER A 241 5.43 -17.38 1.13
C SER A 241 6.19 -16.54 2.16
N SER A 242 5.74 -15.31 2.43
CA SER A 242 6.34 -14.42 3.42
C SER A 242 6.21 -14.96 4.84
N ILE A 243 5.09 -15.62 5.16
CA ILE A 243 4.91 -16.32 6.44
C ILE A 243 5.81 -17.55 6.51
N ILE A 244 5.81 -18.40 5.46
CA ILE A 244 6.63 -19.62 5.41
C ILE A 244 8.12 -19.33 5.56
N HIS A 245 8.58 -18.21 4.98
CA HIS A 245 9.98 -17.77 5.04
C HIS A 245 10.30 -16.88 6.25
N GLY A 246 9.35 -16.67 7.16
CA GLY A 246 9.57 -15.93 8.40
C GLY A 246 9.76 -14.42 8.25
N LEU A 247 9.41 -13.85 7.08
CA LEU A 247 9.37 -12.39 6.86
C LEU A 247 8.18 -11.76 7.59
N ILE A 248 7.07 -12.50 7.66
CA ILE A 248 5.89 -12.17 8.47
C ILE A 248 5.78 -13.21 9.57
N ARG A 249 5.68 -12.76 10.80
CA ARG A 249 5.59 -13.62 11.98
C ARG A 249 4.12 -13.92 12.29
N GLN A 250 3.90 -15.12 12.81
CA GLN A 250 2.57 -15.62 13.17
C GLN A 250 2.11 -15.12 14.53
#